data_AF-A0A4U6LRL2-F1
#
_entry.id   AF-A0A4U6LRL2-F1
#
_cell.length_a   1.000
_cell.length_b   1.000
_cell.length_c   1.000
_cell.angle_alpha   90.00
_cell.angle_beta   90.00
_cell.angle_gamma   90.00
#
_symmetry.space_group_name_H-M   'P 1'
#
loop_
_entity.id
_entity.type
_entity.pdbx_description
1 polymer ?
#
loop_
_entity_poly.entity_id
_entity_poly.type
_entity_poly.pdbx_seq_one_letter_code
_entity_poly.pdbx_strand_id
1 'polypeptide(L)' 'MKLRFVTSEFQAQRLADVKLKRTRIARTMNVTLNLSGYRYRPGMYVKVNFPSIGIVNVEMRVTDWKFGVQNGVQLTLKQE' A
#
# COMPACT_ATOMS: atom_id res chain seq x y z
N MET A 1 -17.84 -9.58 -4.05
CA MET A 1 -18.11 -8.76 -2.85
C MET A 1 -19.58 -8.96 -2.52
N LYS A 2 -19.94 -9.52 -1.35
CA LYS A 2 -21.34 -9.60 -0.93
C LYS A 2 -21.67 -8.34 -0.13
N LEU A 3 -22.36 -7.39 -0.74
CA LEU A 3 -22.71 -6.08 -0.17
C LEU A 3 -24.10 -6.14 0.48
N ARG A 4 -24.19 -6.55 1.76
CA ARG A 4 -25.49 -6.70 2.45
C ARG A 4 -26.14 -5.38 2.90
N PHE A 5 -25.34 -4.31 2.99
CA PHE A 5 -25.75 -3.02 3.54
C PHE A 5 -25.72 -1.89 2.50
N VAL A 6 -25.76 -2.24 1.21
CA VAL A 6 -25.84 -1.27 0.13
C VAL A 6 -27.29 -1.26 -0.34
N THR A 7 -28.01 -0.22 0.07
CA THR A 7 -29.47 -0.11 -0.13
C THR A 7 -29.83 0.74 -1.34
N SER A 8 -28.87 1.47 -1.92
CA SER A 8 -29.07 2.34 -3.09
C SER A 8 -28.16 1.94 -4.25
N GLU A 9 -28.69 1.99 -5.47
CA GLU A 9 -27.96 1.72 -6.71
C GLU A 9 -26.78 2.68 -6.90
N PHE A 10 -26.96 3.97 -6.56
CA PHE A 10 -25.88 4.96 -6.65
C PHE A 10 -24.71 4.64 -5.70
N GLN A 11 -25.02 4.12 -4.51
CA GLN A 11 -23.99 3.68 -3.56
C GLN A 11 -23.24 2.45 -4.09
N ALA A 12 -23.95 1.52 -4.73
CA ALA A 12 -23.34 0.35 -5.36
C ALA A 12 -22.37 0.76 -6.48
N GLN A 13 -22.80 1.67 -7.36
CA GLN A 13 -21.96 2.19 -8.45
C GLN A 13 -20.69 2.86 -7.90
N ARG A 14 -20.83 3.72 -6.88
CA ARG A 14 -19.68 4.39 -6.25
C ARG A 14 -18.70 3.39 -5.64
N LEU A 15 -19.18 2.35 -4.96
CA LEU A 15 -18.32 1.31 -4.38
C LEU A 15 -17.62 0.48 -5.45
N ALA A 16 -18.30 0.16 -6.55
CA ALA A 16 -17.71 -0.52 -7.69
C ALA A 16 -16.58 0.32 -8.29
N ASP A 17 -16.79 1.62 -8.50
CA ASP A 17 -15.78 2.54 -9.01
C ASP A 17 -14.56 2.63 -8.09
N VAL A 18 -14.77 2.77 -6.77
CA VAL A 18 -13.68 2.77 -5.79
C VAL A 18 -12.91 1.46 -5.84
N LYS A 19 -13.60 0.33 -5.96
CA LYS A 19 -12.96 -0.99 -6.02
C LYS A 19 -12.13 -1.15 -7.30
N LEU A 20 -12.65 -0.72 -8.45
CA LEU A 20 -11.94 -0.77 -9.73
C LEU A 20 -10.70 0.13 -9.70
N LYS A 21 -10.83 1.37 -9.23
CA LYS A 21 -9.71 2.31 -9.09
C LYS A 21 -8.61 1.75 -8.19
N ARG A 22 -8.96 1.26 -7.00
CA ARG A 22 -8.01 0.63 -6.07
C ARG A 22 -7.33 -0.59 -6.69
N THR A 23 -8.08 -1.45 -7.39
CA THR A 23 -7.52 -2.66 -8.00
C THR A 23 -6.56 -2.31 -9.15
N ARG A 24 -6.87 -1.30 -9.95
CA ARG A 24 -6.03 -0.85 -11.07
C ARG A 24 -4.73 -0.17 -10.60
N ILE A 25 -4.79 0.56 -9.49
CA ILE A 25 -3.64 1.29 -8.92
C ILE A 25 -2.82 0.40 -7.97
N ALA A 26 -3.39 -0.68 -7.43
CA ALA A 26 -2.76 -1.55 -6.43
C ALA A 26 -1.43 -2.14 -6.92
N ARG A 27 -0.36 -1.41 -6.67
CA ARG A 27 1.02 -1.86 -6.74
C ARG A 27 1.45 -2.28 -5.35
N THR A 28 2.10 -3.43 -5.26
CA THR A 28 2.72 -3.90 -4.02
C THR A 28 4.22 -3.94 -4.23
N MET A 29 4.98 -3.48 -3.25
CA MET A 29 6.44 -3.45 -3.30
C MET A 29 7.02 -4.01 -2.00
N ASN A 30 7.90 -4.99 -2.13
CA ASN A 30 8.65 -5.53 -1.00
C ASN A 30 10.02 -4.85 -0.99
N VAL A 31 10.33 -4.16 0.12
CA VAL A 31 11.58 -3.41 0.25
C VAL A 31 12.29 -3.84 1.52
N THR A 32 13.54 -4.25 1.38
CA THR A 32 14.48 -4.45 2.48
C THR A 32 15.22 -3.14 2.75
N LEU A 33 15.11 -2.63 3.98
CA LEU A 33 15.79 -1.45 4.46
C LEU A 33 16.77 -1.82 5.58
N ASN A 34 17.80 -0.99 5.75
CA ASN A 34 18.65 -1.05 6.93
C ASN A 34 17.87 -0.63 8.21
N LEU A 35 18.56 -0.52 9.34
CA LEU A 35 17.93 -0.15 10.62
C LEU A 35 17.18 1.19 10.62
N SER A 36 17.45 2.10 9.66
CA SER A 36 16.66 3.33 9.51
C SER A 36 15.19 3.06 9.12
N GLY A 37 14.94 1.91 8.48
CA GLY A 37 13.61 1.41 8.16
C GLY A 37 12.79 1.00 9.39
N TYR A 38 13.43 0.86 10.56
CA TYR A 38 12.78 0.41 11.78
C TYR A 38 11.69 1.38 12.25
N ARG A 39 11.72 2.65 11.86
CA ARG A 39 10.70 3.63 12.26
C ARG A 39 9.35 3.44 11.56
N TYR A 40 9.33 2.80 10.39
CA TYR A 40 8.11 2.67 9.60
C TYR A 40 7.31 1.48 10.14
N ARG A 41 6.05 1.71 10.53
CA ARG A 41 5.16 0.68 11.08
C ARG A 41 3.97 0.44 10.15
N PRO A 42 3.34 -0.75 10.21
CA PRO A 42 2.09 -0.99 9.48
C PRO A 42 1.04 0.09 9.77
N GLY A 43 0.39 0.58 8.74
CA GLY A 43 -0.58 1.67 8.82
C GLY A 43 -0.02 3.07 8.49
N MET A 44 1.30 3.25 8.49
CA MET A 44 1.91 4.52 8.08
C MET A 44 1.87 4.71 6.56
N TYR A 45 1.77 5.97 6.13
CA TYR A 45 1.95 6.36 4.73
C TYR A 45 3.35 6.94 4.55
N VAL A 46 4.06 6.48 3.51
CA VAL A 46 5.42 6.88 3.19
C VAL A 46 5.53 7.26 1.72
N LYS A 47 6.39 8.24 1.41
CA LYS A 47 6.73 8.59 0.04
C LYS A 47 7.92 7.75 -0.42
N VAL A 48 7.75 7.12 -1.57
CA VAL A 48 8.73 6.23 -2.17
C VAL A 48 9.35 6.90 -3.40
N ASN A 49 10.68 6.86 -3.45
CA ASN A 49 11.48 7.43 -4.52
C ASN A 49 12.43 6.36 -5.07
N PHE A 50 12.09 5.81 -6.24
CA PHE A 50 12.97 5.01 -7.09
C PHE A 50 13.03 5.62 -8.49
N PRO A 51 13.83 6.69 -8.69
CA PRO A 51 13.88 7.41 -9.96
C PRO A 51 14.29 6.53 -11.15
N SER A 52 15.10 5.50 -10.91
CA SER A 52 15.58 4.55 -11.94
C SER A 52 14.46 3.76 -12.62
N ILE A 53 13.33 3.56 -11.95
CA ILE A 53 12.14 2.88 -12.49
C ILE A 53 10.95 3.84 -12.62
N GLY A 54 11.22 5.15 -12.61
CA GLY A 54 10.20 6.19 -12.79
C GLY A 54 9.24 6.38 -11.61
N ILE A 55 9.58 5.87 -10.42
CA ILE A 55 8.77 6.08 -9.20
C ILE A 55 9.32 7.30 -8.48
N VAL A 56 8.58 8.41 -8.50
CA VAL A 56 8.98 9.66 -7.83
C VAL A 56 7.80 10.20 -7.03
N ASN A 57 8.02 10.46 -5.75
CA ASN A 57 7.05 11.01 -4.78
C ASN A 57 5.74 10.22 -4.72
N VAL A 58 5.79 8.91 -4.94
CA VAL A 58 4.60 8.05 -4.87
C VAL A 58 4.31 7.70 -3.42
N GLU A 59 3.12 8.03 -2.95
CA GLU A 59 2.65 7.65 -1.62
C GLU A 59 2.22 6.18 -1.60
N MET A 60 2.76 5.44 -0.63
CA MET A 60 2.41 4.04 -0.39
C MET A 60 2.17 3.81 1.10
N ARG A 61 1.24 2.93 1.40
CA ARG A 61 0.93 2.50 2.75
C ARG A 61 1.79 1.30 3.13
N VAL A 62 2.35 1.30 4.33
CA VAL A 62 3.00 0.12 4.91
C VAL A 62 1.91 -0.86 5.34
N THR A 63 1.86 -2.04 4.72
CA THR A 63 0.86 -3.08 5.06
C THR A 63 1.43 -4.14 5.98
N ASP A 64 2.69 -4.54 5.79
CA ASP A 64 3.36 -5.54 6.61
C ASP A 64 4.78 -5.10 6.94
N TRP A 65 5.28 -5.55 8.09
CA TRP A 65 6.57 -5.16 8.64
C TRP A 65 7.21 -6.34 9.36
N LYS A 66 8.46 -6.66 9.02
CA LYS A 66 9.24 -7.70 9.67
C LYS A 66 10.65 -7.22 9.95
N PHE A 67 11.22 -7.64 11.07
CA PHE A 67 12.60 -7.37 11.42
C PHE A 67 13.36 -8.68 11.60
N GLY A 68 14.53 -8.77 10.99
CA GLY A 68 15.46 -9.87 11.15
C GLY A 68 16.85 -9.35 11.50
N VAL A 69 17.52 -10.01 12.44
CA VAL A 69 18.85 -9.58 12.95
C VAL A 69 19.91 -9.52 11.84
N GLN A 70 19.84 -10.41 10.85
CA GLN A 70 20.77 -10.43 9.70
C GLN A 70 20.29 -9.60 8.50
N ASN A 71 18.98 -9.56 8.24
CA ASN A 71 18.41 -9.01 7.01
C ASN A 71 17.84 -7.59 7.16
N GLY A 72 17.93 -7.00 8.35
CA GLY A 72 17.39 -5.67 8.64
C GLY A 72 15.86 -5.66 8.70
N VAL A 73 15.25 -4.62 8.14
CA VAL A 73 13.80 -4.40 8.17
C VAL A 73 13.20 -4.66 6.80
N GLN A 74 12.26 -5.59 6.72
CA GLN A 74 11.47 -5.88 5.53
C GLN A 74 10.12 -5.18 5.62
N LEU A 75 9.82 -4.35 4.63
CA LEU A 75 8.55 -3.66 4.49
C LEU A 75 7.78 -4.22 3.29
N THR A 76 6.49 -4.45 3.48
CA THR A 76 5.55 -4.58 2.37
C THR A 76 4.80 -3.27 2.23
N LEU A 77 4.98 -2.61 1.11
CA LEU A 77 4.33 -1.35 0.75
C LEU A 77 3.22 -1.63 -0.26
N LYS A 78 2.10 -0.95 -0.12
CA LYS A 78 0.98 -1.07 -1.03
C LYS A 78 0.44 0.31 -1.39
N GLN A 79 0.20 0.52 -2.67
CA GLN A 79 -0.50 1.70 -3.17
C GLN A 79 -2.01 1.46 -3.06
N GLU A 80 -2.73 2.34 -2.37
CA GLU A 80 -4.19 2.27 -2.15
C GLU A 80 -4.93 3.48 -2.72
#